data_AF-A0A2J9EBH2-F1
#
_entry.id   AF-A0A2J9EBH2-F1
#
_cell.length_a   1.000
_cell.length_b   1.000
_cell.length_c   1.000
_cell.angle_alpha   90.00
_cell.angle_beta   90.00
_cell.angle_gamma   90.00
#
_symmetry.space_group_name_H-M   'P 1'
#
loop_
_entity.id
_entity.type
_entity.pdbx_description
1 polymer ?
#
loop_
_entity_poly.entity_id
_entity_poly.type
_entity_poly.pdbx_seq_one_letter_code
_entity_poly.pdbx_strand_id
1 'polypeptide(L)'
;MKLLDYKNKSIKRGSVFRLPAVWPYESWVDFMVIDLFDTHGLVVSSGGKAGLILISLPPESGSVEGRALSTEWIINNWAEWIYPECDVENVHILDEYVATPID
;
A
#
# COMPACT_ATOMS: atom_id res chain seq x y z
N MET A 1 -8.10 8.58 -3.79
CA MET A 1 -8.84 7.96 -4.92
C MET A 1 -9.13 6.50 -4.56
N LYS A 2 -10.13 5.81 -5.12
CA LYS A 2 -10.19 4.34 -4.94
C LYS A 2 -9.05 3.68 -5.73
N LEU A 3 -8.49 2.58 -5.24
CA LEU A 3 -7.43 1.85 -5.92
C LEU A 3 -7.87 1.35 -7.31
N LEU A 4 -9.11 0.86 -7.42
CA LEU A 4 -9.66 0.38 -8.69
C LEU A 4 -9.84 1.48 -9.75
N ASP A 5 -9.92 2.74 -9.32
CA ASP A 5 -10.01 3.90 -10.23
C ASP A 5 -8.64 4.49 -10.58
N TYR A 6 -7.55 3.90 -10.05
CA TYR A 6 -6.19 4.40 -10.23
C TYR A 6 -5.66 4.11 -11.63
N LYS A 7 -5.44 5.18 -12.42
CA LYS A 7 -5.11 5.07 -13.86
C LYS A 7 -3.67 4.67 -14.15
N ASN A 8 -2.75 4.85 -13.19
CA ASN A 8 -1.35 4.53 -13.40
C ASN A 8 -1.17 3.01 -13.25
N LYS A 9 -0.35 2.41 -14.14
CA LYS A 9 -0.02 0.98 -14.10
C LYS A 9 1.06 0.65 -13.07
N SER A 10 1.69 1.68 -12.53
CA SER A 10 2.78 1.61 -11.57
C SER A 10 2.45 2.41 -10.30
N ILE A 11 2.72 1.80 -9.14
CA ILE A 11 2.58 2.42 -7.81
C ILE A 11 3.98 2.63 -7.24
N LYS A 12 4.39 3.89 -7.12
CA LYS A 12 5.71 4.29 -6.66
C LYS A 12 5.88 4.08 -5.14
N ARG A 13 7.13 3.97 -4.69
CA ARG A 13 7.47 4.09 -3.26
C ARG A 13 6.94 5.42 -2.69
N GLY A 14 6.50 5.39 -1.44
CA GLY A 14 5.88 6.53 -0.76
C GLY A 14 4.37 6.64 -0.99
N SER A 15 3.80 5.95 -1.98
CA SER A 15 2.35 5.83 -2.11
C SER A 15 1.75 5.04 -0.96
N VAL A 16 0.50 5.35 -0.62
CA VAL A 16 -0.16 4.84 0.58
C VAL A 16 -1.50 4.22 0.23
N PHE A 17 -1.71 2.99 0.67
CA PHE A 17 -3.03 2.36 0.69
C PHE A 17 -3.73 2.70 2.00
N ARG A 18 -4.89 3.35 1.91
CA ARG A 18 -5.74 3.68 3.06
C ARG A 18 -7.01 2.85 2.99
N LEU A 19 -7.31 2.12 4.05
CA LEU A 19 -8.39 1.15 4.05
C LEU A 19 -9.06 1.02 5.42
N PRO A 20 -10.34 0.60 5.47
CA PRO A 20 -10.95 0.11 6.69
C PRO A 20 -10.18 -1.12 7.20
N ALA A 21 -9.99 -1.21 8.52
CA ALA A 21 -9.33 -2.34 9.14
C ALA A 21 -10.06 -2.83 10.37
N VAL A 22 -9.66 -4.01 10.84
CA VAL A 22 -10.17 -4.63 12.07
C VAL A 22 -9.06 -4.78 13.09
N TRP A 23 -9.44 -5.09 14.33
CA TRP A 23 -8.49 -5.36 15.41
C TRP A 23 -7.43 -6.36 14.92
N PRO A 24 -6.12 -6.10 15.12
CA PRO A 24 -5.53 -5.15 16.07
C PRO A 24 -5.20 -3.76 15.53
N TYR A 25 -5.68 -3.38 14.34
CA TYR A 25 -5.58 -2.01 13.84
C TYR A 25 -6.75 -1.14 14.34
N GLU A 26 -6.64 0.17 14.14
CA GLU A 26 -7.76 1.10 14.23
C GLU A 26 -8.80 0.84 13.13
N SER A 27 -9.93 1.56 13.17
CA SER A 27 -10.98 1.43 12.14
C SER A 27 -10.51 1.75 10.73
N TRP A 28 -9.42 2.52 10.60
CA TRP A 28 -8.73 2.81 9.36
C TRP A 28 -7.22 2.69 9.58
N VAL A 29 -6.53 2.12 8.60
CA VAL A 29 -5.07 1.98 8.61
C VAL A 29 -4.49 2.41 7.27
N ASP A 30 -3.25 2.89 7.32
CA ASP A 30 -2.45 3.23 6.16
C ASP A 30 -1.28 2.25 6.02
N PHE A 31 -1.14 1.68 4.82
CA PHE A 31 0.01 0.87 4.41
C PHE A 31 0.80 1.62 3.34
N MET A 32 2.04 2.02 3.66
CA MET A 32 2.91 2.74 2.73
C MET A 32 3.78 1.77 1.95
N VAL A 33 3.89 2.00 0.64
CA VAL A 33 4.82 1.31 -0.25
C VAL A 33 6.24 1.75 0.05
N ILE A 34 7.10 0.80 0.38
CA ILE A 34 8.53 0.99 0.61
C ILE A 34 9.35 0.28 -0.44
N ASP A 35 10.55 0.83 -0.65
CA ASP A 35 11.55 0.24 -1.53
C ASP A 35 12.49 -0.61 -0.68
N LEU A 36 12.54 -1.91 -0.97
CA LEU A 36 13.48 -2.85 -0.37
C LEU A 36 14.58 -3.15 -1.40
N PHE A 37 15.74 -3.67 -0.97
CA PHE A 37 16.90 -3.84 -1.87
C PHE A 37 16.55 -4.53 -3.20
N ASP A 38 15.85 -5.66 -3.14
CA ASP A 38 15.57 -6.52 -4.29
C ASP A 38 14.08 -6.54 -4.70
N THR A 39 13.21 -5.85 -3.97
CA THR A 39 11.75 -5.86 -4.19
C THR A 39 11.08 -4.64 -3.55
N HIS A 40 9.75 -4.62 -3.51
CA HIS A 40 8.96 -3.65 -2.76
C HIS A 40 8.34 -4.30 -1.54
N GLY A 41 7.98 -3.50 -0.55
CA GLY A 41 7.25 -3.96 0.62
C GLY A 41 6.20 -2.96 1.05
N LEU A 42 5.47 -3.33 2.07
CA LEU A 42 4.53 -2.44 2.75
C LEU A 42 4.95 -2.28 4.21
N VAL A 43 4.87 -1.05 4.71
CA VAL A 43 5.01 -0.73 6.13
C VAL A 43 3.69 -0.15 6.62
N VAL A 44 3.30 -0.48 7.84
CA VAL A 44 2.19 0.20 8.50
C VAL A 44 2.66 1.61 8.83
N SER A 45 1.98 2.63 8.30
CA SER A 45 2.40 4.04 8.40
C SER A 45 1.48 4.90 9.27
N SER A 46 0.44 4.30 9.88
CA SER A 46 -0.46 4.97 10.82
C SER A 46 -0.76 4.11 12.05
N GLY A 47 -1.35 4.72 13.07
CA GLY A 47 -1.87 4.03 14.23
C GLY A 47 -0.81 3.47 15.19
N GLY A 48 -1.25 2.68 16.16
CA GLY A 48 -0.40 2.09 17.19
C GLY A 48 0.60 1.05 16.67
N LYS A 49 0.42 0.58 15.42
CA LYS A 49 1.30 -0.36 14.73
C LYS A 49 2.25 0.31 13.73
N ALA A 50 2.27 1.64 13.67
CA ALA A 50 3.14 2.38 12.77
C ALA A 50 4.61 1.99 12.94
N GLY A 51 5.32 1.85 11.82
CA GLY A 51 6.73 1.46 11.75
C GLY A 51 6.97 -0.05 11.61
N LEU A 52 5.94 -0.90 11.71
CA LEU A 52 6.07 -2.33 11.44
C LEU A 52 6.07 -2.61 9.94
N ILE A 53 7.04 -3.40 9.47
CA ILE A 53 6.99 -3.99 8.13
C ILE A 53 5.80 -4.95 8.09
N LEU A 54 4.83 -4.65 7.25
CA LEU A 54 3.67 -5.51 7.02
C LEU A 54 4.07 -6.73 6.20
N ILE A 55 4.74 -6.49 5.06
CA ILE A 55 5.14 -7.56 4.15
C ILE A 55 6.27 -7.11 3.20
N SER A 56 7.11 -8.05 2.80
CA SER A 56 7.95 -7.96 1.60
C SER A 56 7.24 -8.69 0.47
N LEU A 57 6.90 -7.98 -0.59
CA LEU A 57 6.16 -8.55 -1.72
C LEU A 57 7.11 -9.34 -2.64
N PRO A 58 6.60 -10.33 -3.38
CA PRO A 58 7.42 -11.15 -4.25
C PRO A 58 7.80 -10.37 -5.53
N PRO A 59 8.88 -10.75 -6.23
CA PRO A 59 9.39 -9.98 -7.38
C PRO A 59 8.36 -9.76 -8.51
N GLU A 60 7.44 -10.69 -8.72
CA GLU A 60 6.35 -10.58 -9.71
C GLU A 60 5.33 -9.48 -9.40
N SER A 61 5.32 -8.95 -8.17
CA SER A 61 4.54 -7.76 -7.81
C SER A 61 5.09 -6.48 -8.44
N GLY A 62 6.33 -6.52 -8.94
CA GLY A 62 6.98 -5.40 -9.61
C GLY A 62 6.30 -5.01 -10.92
N SER A 63 6.29 -3.70 -11.19
CA SER A 63 5.87 -3.17 -12.48
C SER A 63 6.96 -3.37 -13.54
N VAL A 64 6.55 -3.47 -14.80
CA VAL A 64 7.46 -3.36 -15.94
C VAL A 64 7.94 -1.91 -16.15
N GLU A 65 7.28 -0.92 -15.53
CA GLU A 65 7.58 0.50 -15.64
C GLU A 65 8.54 0.98 -14.54
N GLY A 66 9.74 0.40 -14.49
CA GLY A 66 10.79 0.79 -13.54
C GLY A 66 10.58 0.25 -12.12
N ARG A 67 11.16 0.93 -11.11
CA ARG A 67 11.19 0.45 -9.72
C ARG A 67 9.91 0.85 -8.95
N ALA A 68 8.81 0.19 -9.28
CA ALA A 68 7.48 0.40 -8.72
C ALA A 68 6.70 -0.92 -8.62
N LEU A 69 5.58 -0.93 -7.89
CA LEU A 69 4.63 -2.04 -7.87
C LEU A 69 3.69 -2.00 -9.08
N SER A 70 3.28 -3.16 -9.59
CA SER A 70 2.24 -3.30 -10.61
C SER A 70 0.86 -3.08 -9.99
N THR A 71 0.12 -2.08 -10.46
CA THR A 71 -1.24 -1.79 -9.99
C THR A 71 -2.16 -3.00 -10.19
N GLU A 72 -2.09 -3.65 -11.35
CA GLU A 72 -2.88 -4.83 -11.68
C GLU A 72 -2.57 -6.00 -10.74
N TRP A 73 -1.28 -6.24 -10.47
CA TRP A 73 -0.88 -7.30 -9.55
C TRP A 73 -1.42 -7.04 -8.15
N ILE A 74 -1.30 -5.81 -7.64
CA ILE A 74 -1.81 -5.44 -6.31
C ILE A 74 -3.32 -5.66 -6.23
N ILE A 75 -4.09 -5.27 -7.26
CA ILE A 75 -5.54 -5.46 -7.28
C ILE A 75 -5.90 -6.94 -7.25
N ASN A 76 -5.26 -7.75 -8.09
CA ASN A 76 -5.59 -9.17 -8.24
C ASN A 76 -5.14 -10.02 -7.04
N ASN A 77 -4.12 -9.57 -6.30
CA ASN A 77 -3.49 -10.33 -5.22
C ASN A 77 -3.74 -9.74 -3.83
N TRP A 78 -4.61 -8.73 -3.71
CA TRP A 78 -4.81 -7.96 -2.48
C TRP A 78 -5.14 -8.85 -1.28
N ALA A 79 -6.17 -9.70 -1.39
CA ALA A 79 -6.63 -10.53 -0.29
C ALA A 79 -5.63 -11.64 0.06
N GLU A 80 -4.88 -12.14 -0.92
CA GLU A 80 -3.89 -13.21 -0.71
C GLU A 80 -2.63 -12.69 -0.03
N TRP A 81 -2.13 -11.53 -0.44
CA TRP A 81 -0.81 -11.04 -0.03
C TRP A 81 -0.84 -9.90 0.97
N ILE A 82 -1.87 -9.04 0.96
CA ILE A 82 -1.84 -7.78 1.70
C ILE A 82 -2.77 -7.83 2.90
N TYR A 83 -4.09 -7.89 2.67
CA TYR A 83 -5.05 -7.81 3.76
C TYR A 83 -6.44 -8.38 3.37
N PRO A 84 -6.73 -9.65 3.72
CA PRO A 84 -7.99 -10.30 3.33
C PRO A 84 -9.23 -9.73 4.03
N GLU A 85 -9.08 -9.06 5.18
CA GLU A 85 -10.20 -8.50 5.93
C GLU A 85 -10.80 -7.23 5.29
N CYS A 86 -10.14 -6.65 4.29
CA CYS A 86 -10.68 -5.54 3.50
C CYS A 86 -10.73 -5.90 2.01
N ASP A 87 -11.93 -5.83 1.43
CA ASP A 87 -12.09 -5.91 -0.02
C ASP A 87 -11.33 -4.77 -0.72
N VAL A 88 -10.65 -5.09 -1.82
CA VAL A 88 -9.90 -4.14 -2.65
C VAL A 88 -10.78 -2.98 -3.17
N GLU A 89 -12.09 -3.20 -3.32
CA GLU A 89 -13.07 -2.16 -3.68
C GLU A 89 -13.18 -1.01 -2.67
N ASN A 90 -12.78 -1.28 -1.41
CA ASN A 90 -12.80 -0.31 -0.31
C ASN A 90 -11.41 0.30 -0.04
N VAL A 91 -10.39 -0.10 -0.79
CA VAL A 91 -9.04 0.42 -0.66
C VAL A 91 -8.92 1.74 -1.42
N HIS A 92 -8.37 2.73 -0.75
CA HIS A 92 -8.00 4.01 -1.32
C HIS A 92 -6.49 4.10 -1.53
N ILE A 93 -6.07 4.89 -2.52
CA ILE A 93 -4.67 5.22 -2.77
C ILE A 93 -4.44 6.73 -2.65
N LEU A 94 -3.30 7.08 -2.03
CA LEU A 94 -2.69 8.41 -2.00
C LEU A 94 -1.30 8.32 -2.65
N ASP A 95 -0.92 9.33 -3.44
CA ASP A 95 0.38 9.35 -4.11
C ASP A 95 1.55 9.49 -3.13
N GLU A 96 1.33 10.29 -2.08
CA GLU A 96 2.24 10.54 -0.97
C GLU A 96 1.50 11.16 0.23
N TYR A 97 2.16 11.21 1.40
CA TYR A 97 1.73 12.11 2.47
C TYR A 97 2.18 13.54 2.20
N VAL A 98 1.28 14.49 2.48
CA VAL A 98 1.63 15.91 2.48
C VAL A 98 2.38 16.21 3.77
N ALA A 99 3.64 16.63 3.64
CA ALA A 99 4.40 17.15 4.76
C ALA A 99 3.89 18.55 5.11
N THR A 100 3.05 18.64 6.13
CA THR A 100 2.61 19.92 6.69
C THR A 100 3.69 20.46 7.63
N PRO A 101 4.12 21.73 7.49
CA PRO A 101 5.09 22.32 8.42
C PRO A 101 4.54 22.32 9.86
N ILE A 102 5.43 22.15 10.83
CA ILE A 102 5.12 22.34 12.25
C ILE A 102 5.43 23.80 12.57
N ASP A 103 4.43 24.52 13.08
CA ASP A 103 4.59 25.89 13.59
C ASP A 103 5.48 25.95 14.85
#